data_AF-A0A2N4YBH7-F1
#
_entry.id   AF-A0A2N4YBH7-F1
#
_cell.length_a   1.000
_cell.length_b   1.000
_cell.length_c   1.000
_cell.angle_alpha   90.00
_cell.angle_beta   90.00
_cell.angle_gamma   90.00
#
_symmetry.space_group_name_H-M   'P 1'
#
loop_
_entity.id
_entity.type
_entity.pdbx_description
1 polymer ?
#
loop_
_entity_poly.entity_id
_entity_poly.type
_entity_poly.pdbx_seq_one_letter_code
_entity_poly.pdbx_strand_id
1 'polypeptide(L)'
;MKRLIATAAILATIGTSSFAMVSKDQLPAHVRLQISQMVPNADLEDLTTRQVAAIYGLFSNSENLRTGNDPAGQLKVILAWN
;
A
#
# COMPACT_ATOMS: atom_id res chain seq x y z
N MET A 1 38.02 3.98 -26.26
CA MET A 1 37.46 2.64 -25.95
C MET A 1 35.96 2.80 -25.73
N LYS A 2 35.15 2.24 -26.63
CA LYS A 2 33.69 2.38 -26.67
C LYS A 2 33.06 1.47 -25.60
N ARG A 3 32.45 2.04 -24.56
CA ARG A 3 31.70 1.27 -23.55
C ARG A 3 30.24 1.25 -24.01
N LEU A 4 29.85 0.13 -24.62
CA LEU A 4 28.47 -0.16 -24.97
C LEU A 4 27.72 -0.49 -23.67
N ILE A 5 27.03 0.52 -23.11
CA ILE A 5 26.06 0.28 -22.05
C ILE A 5 24.81 -0.24 -22.76
N ALA A 6 24.66 -1.56 -22.79
CA ALA A 6 23.43 -2.23 -23.16
C ALA A 6 22.40 -1.97 -22.05
N THR A 7 21.74 -0.82 -22.12
CA THR A 7 20.56 -0.54 -21.30
C THR A 7 19.43 -1.41 -21.83
N ALA A 8 19.21 -2.55 -21.17
CA ALA A 8 18.10 -3.44 -21.45
C ALA A 8 16.79 -2.65 -21.32
N ALA A 9 16.18 -2.34 -22.46
CA ALA A 9 14.82 -1.81 -22.52
C ALA A 9 13.89 -2.89 -21.98
N ILE A 10 13.49 -2.76 -20.72
CA ILE A 10 12.40 -3.56 -20.14
C ILE A 10 11.11 -3.05 -20.78
N LEU A 11 10.80 -3.58 -21.96
CA LEU A 11 9.45 -3.58 -22.49
C LEU A 11 8.63 -4.53 -21.62
N ALA A 12 8.17 -4.02 -20.47
CA ALA A 12 7.13 -4.66 -19.69
C ALA A 12 5.88 -4.62 -20.56
N THR A 13 5.63 -5.73 -21.24
CA THR A 13 4.39 -6.03 -21.94
C THR A 13 3.28 -5.83 -20.91
N ILE A 14 2.53 -4.73 -21.04
CA ILE A 14 1.35 -4.49 -20.21
C ILE A 14 0.30 -5.46 -20.73
N GLY A 15 0.41 -6.73 -20.31
CA GLY A 15 -0.70 -7.65 -20.40
C GLY A 15 -1.85 -7.00 -19.67
N THR A 16 -2.87 -6.58 -20.42
CA THR A 16 -4.20 -6.25 -19.92
C THR A 16 -4.83 -7.53 -19.37
N SER A 17 -4.24 -8.06 -18.31
CA SER A 17 -4.87 -9.01 -17.42
C SER A 17 -5.86 -8.20 -16.61
N SER A 18 -7.14 -8.40 -16.89
CA SER A 18 -8.27 -7.82 -16.19
C SER A 18 -8.07 -7.87 -14.68
N PHE A 19 -7.51 -6.80 -14.09
CA PHE A 19 -7.59 -6.58 -12.67
C PHE A 19 -9.05 -6.27 -12.40
N ALA A 20 -9.75 -7.30 -11.92
CA ALA A 20 -11.08 -7.18 -11.37
C ALA A 20 -11.17 -5.86 -10.60
N MET A 21 -12.08 -5.02 -11.07
CA MET A 21 -12.53 -3.79 -10.42
C MET A 21 -12.61 -4.05 -8.92
N VAL A 22 -11.56 -3.69 -8.18
CA VAL A 22 -11.59 -3.68 -6.72
C VAL A 22 -12.53 -2.53 -6.42
N SER A 23 -13.80 -2.88 -6.23
CA SER A 23 -14.86 -1.93 -5.91
C SER A 23 -14.40 -1.02 -4.79
N LYS A 24 -14.79 0.25 -4.87
CA LYS A 24 -14.46 1.37 -3.98
C LYS A 24 -14.61 1.12 -2.45
N ASP A 25 -15.03 -0.07 -2.03
CA ASP A 25 -14.90 -0.58 -0.66
C ASP A 25 -13.57 -1.33 -0.49
N GLN A 26 -12.46 -0.61 -0.60
CA GLN A 26 -11.12 -1.22 -0.52
C GLN A 26 -10.71 -1.61 0.90
N LEU A 27 -11.24 -0.94 1.92
CA LEU A 27 -10.94 -1.23 3.32
C LEU A 27 -12.22 -1.36 4.14
N PRO A 28 -12.33 -2.39 5.01
CA PRO A 28 -13.46 -2.52 5.92
C PRO A 28 -13.56 -1.30 6.84
N ALA A 29 -14.79 -0.88 7.18
CA ALA A 29 -15.03 0.31 8.02
C ALA A 29 -14.26 0.29 9.35
N HIS A 30 -14.11 -0.89 9.98
CA HIS A 30 -13.34 -1.04 11.23
C HIS A 30 -11.84 -0.77 11.03
N VAL A 31 -11.25 -1.18 9.91
CA VAL A 31 -9.84 -0.89 9.58
C VAL A 31 -9.67 0.60 9.30
N ARG A 32 -10.59 1.21 8.57
CA ARG A 32 -10.58 2.67 8.31
C ARG A 32 -10.59 3.47 9.61
N LEU A 33 -11.51 3.14 10.52
CA LEU A 33 -11.59 3.80 11.84
C LEU A 33 -10.29 3.64 12.63
N GLN A 34 -9.71 2.44 12.63
CA GLN A 34 -8.47 2.17 13.35
C GLN A 34 -7.29 2.93 12.75
N ILE A 35 -7.20 3.02 11.42
CA ILE A 35 -6.20 3.85 10.73
C ILE A 35 -6.41 5.32 11.07
N SER A 36 -7.64 5.83 11.03
CA SER A 36 -7.94 7.23 11.41
C SER A 36 -7.59 7.56 12.86
N GLN A 37 -7.59 6.58 13.76
CA GLN A 37 -7.13 6.76 15.15
C GLN A 37 -5.61 6.81 15.28
N MET A 38 -4.88 6.07 14.43
CA MET A 38 -3.41 6.03 14.44
C MET A 38 -2.79 7.16 13.60
N VAL A 39 -3.42 7.49 12.48
CA VAL A 39 -2.99 8.47 11.48
C VAL A 39 -4.19 9.37 11.16
N PRO A 40 -4.48 10.37 12.01
CA PRO A 40 -5.61 11.26 11.80
C PRO A 40 -5.40 12.07 10.53
N ASN A 41 -6.45 12.27 9.73
CA ASN A 41 -6.41 12.92 8.41
C ASN A 41 -5.67 12.13 7.29
N ALA A 42 -5.40 10.84 7.50
CA ALA A 42 -4.99 9.96 6.40
C ALA A 42 -6.04 9.96 5.29
N ASP A 43 -5.59 10.13 4.03
CA ASP A 43 -6.44 9.93 2.87
C ASP A 43 -6.60 8.43 2.62
N LEU A 44 -7.83 7.94 2.78
CA LEU A 44 -8.20 6.55 2.57
C LEU A 44 -9.21 6.40 1.41
N GLU A 45 -9.48 7.48 0.67
CA GLU A 45 -10.49 7.49 -0.39
C GLU A 45 -9.90 7.07 -1.75
N ASP A 46 -8.63 7.36 -2.00
CA ASP A 46 -7.93 7.01 -3.26
C ASP A 46 -6.70 6.12 -3.03
N LEU A 47 -6.93 4.95 -2.40
CA LEU A 47 -5.86 4.00 -2.17
C LEU A 47 -5.59 3.16 -3.43
N THR A 48 -4.32 2.98 -3.72
CA THR A 48 -3.90 2.03 -4.75
C THR A 48 -4.08 0.59 -4.24
N THR A 49 -4.29 -0.36 -5.15
CA THR A 49 -4.37 -1.80 -4.80
C THR A 49 -3.17 -2.29 -3.99
N ARG A 50 -1.98 -1.72 -4.21
CA ARG A 50 -0.77 -2.04 -3.44
C ARG A 50 -0.84 -1.55 -2.01
N GLN A 51 -1.36 -0.33 -1.79
CA GLN A 51 -1.52 0.23 -0.45
C GLN A 51 -2.54 -0.57 0.35
N VAL A 52 -3.66 -0.93 -0.28
CA VAL A 52 -4.68 -1.78 0.35
C VAL A 52 -4.10 -3.13 0.77
N ALA A 53 -3.37 -3.80 -0.13
CA ALA A 53 -2.73 -5.08 0.19
C ALA A 53 -1.72 -4.96 1.35
N ALA A 54 -0.93 -3.88 1.38
CA ALA A 54 0.02 -3.62 2.45
C ALA A 54 -0.69 -3.37 3.80
N ILE A 55 -1.79 -2.61 3.80
CA ILE A 55 -2.64 -2.41 4.98
C ILE A 55 -3.19 -3.75 5.46
N TYR A 56 -3.80 -4.55 4.57
CA TYR A 56 -4.25 -5.89 4.95
C TYR A 56 -3.13 -6.75 5.54
N GLY A 57 -1.92 -6.69 4.98
CA GLY A 57 -0.73 -7.36 5.53
C GLY A 57 -0.42 -6.91 6.97
N LEU A 58 -0.43 -5.60 7.22
CA LEU A 58 -0.23 -5.03 8.55
C LEU A 58 -1.30 -5.54 9.54
N PHE A 59 -2.57 -5.50 9.16
CA PHE A 59 -3.70 -5.88 10.02
C PHE A 59 -3.92 -7.39 10.14
N SER A 60 -3.38 -8.19 9.21
CA SER A 60 -3.47 -9.65 9.25
C SER A 60 -2.68 -10.29 10.39
N ASN A 61 -1.69 -9.58 10.93
CA ASN A 61 -0.87 -10.05 12.03
C ASN A 61 -0.90 -9.03 13.17
N SER A 62 -1.57 -9.37 14.26
CA SER A 62 -1.73 -8.50 15.43
C SER A 62 -0.41 -8.11 16.09
N GLU A 63 0.66 -8.88 15.90
CA GLU A 63 2.00 -8.53 16.37
C GLU A 63 2.50 -7.24 15.71
N ASN A 64 2.14 -7.00 14.44
CA ASN A 64 2.49 -5.77 13.72
C ASN A 64 1.80 -4.53 14.30
N LEU A 65 0.70 -4.72 15.02
CA LEU A 65 -0.09 -3.65 15.63
C LEU A 65 0.30 -3.38 17.09
N ARG A 66 1.29 -4.09 17.64
CA ARG A 66 1.76 -3.85 19.01
C ARG A 66 2.51 -2.53 19.10
N THR A 67 2.40 -1.90 20.27
CA THR A 67 3.04 -0.62 20.60
C THR A 67 4.55 -0.60 20.34
N GLY A 68 5.22 -1.76 20.35
CA GLY A 68 6.66 -1.87 20.04
C GLY A 68 7.02 -1.83 18.55
N ASN A 69 6.04 -1.99 17.64
CA ASN A 69 6.29 -2.14 16.21
C ASN A 69 5.95 -0.87 15.39
N ASP A 70 5.54 0.21 16.06
CA ASP A 70 5.11 1.48 15.44
C ASP A 70 4.16 1.31 14.24
N PRO A 71 2.95 0.76 14.45
CA PRO A 71 1.99 0.57 13.37
C PRO A 71 1.58 1.89 12.72
N ALA A 72 1.58 3.00 13.46
CA ALA A 72 1.27 4.32 12.93
C ALA A 72 2.34 4.78 11.92
N GLY A 73 3.62 4.63 12.24
CA GLY A 73 4.72 4.91 11.31
C GLY A 73 4.67 4.03 10.06
N GLN A 74 4.40 2.73 10.22
CA GLN A 74 4.24 1.83 9.07
C GLN A 74 3.06 2.22 8.17
N LEU A 75 1.92 2.60 8.76
CA LEU A 75 0.78 3.12 8.01
C LEU A 75 1.12 4.39 7.25
N LYS A 76 1.86 5.33 7.85
CA LYS A 76 2.33 6.54 7.17
C LYS A 76 3.20 6.20 5.95
N VAL A 77 4.13 5.25 6.09
CA VAL A 77 4.97 4.80 4.97
C VAL A 77 4.12 4.18 3.85
N ILE A 78 3.16 3.31 4.19
CA ILE A 78 2.27 2.68 3.21
C ILE A 78 1.42 3.73 2.49
N LEU A 79 0.87 4.68 3.25
CA LEU A 79 0.04 5.77 2.74
C LEU A 79 0.86 6.87 2.05
N ALA A 80 2.20 6.75 2.02
CA ALA A 80 3.12 7.80 1.58
C ALA A 80 2.82 9.16 2.24
N TRP A 81 2.40 9.12 3.50
CA TRP A 81 1.95 10.25 4.29
C TRP A 81 3.14 10.83 5.07
N ASN A 82 3.51 12.08 4.78
CA ASN A 82 4.69 12.74 5.32
C ASN A 82 4.34 13.73 6.44
#